data_AF-A0A8J8DK02-F1
#
_entry.id   AF-A0A8J8DK02-F1
#
_cell.length_a   1.000
_cell.length_b   1.000
_cell.length_c   1.000
_cell.angle_alpha   90.00
_cell.angle_beta   90.00
_cell.angle_gamma   90.00
#
_symmetry.space_group_name_H-M   'P 1'
#
loop_
_entity.id
_entity.type
_entity.pdbx_description
1 polymer ?
#
loop_
_entity_poly.entity_id
_entity_poly.type
_entity_poly.pdbx_seq_one_letter_code
_entity_poly.pdbx_strand_id
1 'polypeptide(L)'
;MSSAEEIVVKAVIYAVEKANPTLKNLLEFHLKTTTGRGYELAYEDPKKFKEAVSKLFGEYSGRLLEMLIISYFKEKVGLKENVENLEDLVGYVKRIYGE
;
A
#
# COMPACT_ATOMS: atom_id res chain seq x y z
N MET A 1 3.36 -15.71 -1.07
CA MET A 1 3.73 -14.44 -0.43
C MET A 1 5.07 -14.59 0.22
N SER A 2 6.01 -13.73 -0.14
CA SER A 2 7.27 -13.58 0.59
C SER A 2 7.06 -12.78 1.88
N SER A 3 8.04 -12.78 2.78
CA SER A 3 7.95 -11.98 4.01
C SER A 3 7.95 -10.48 3.73
N ALA A 4 8.62 -10.03 2.66
CA ALA A 4 8.60 -8.64 2.20
C ALA A 4 7.21 -8.23 1.69
N GLU A 5 6.59 -9.08 0.90
CA GLU A 5 5.23 -8.86 0.40
C GLU A 5 4.24 -8.80 1.57
N GLU A 6 4.34 -9.73 2.51
CA GLU A 6 3.44 -9.82 3.65
C GLU A 6 3.46 -8.59 4.55
N ILE A 7 4.64 -8.03 4.83
CA ILE A 7 4.74 -6.84 5.68
C ILE A 7 4.16 -5.61 5.00
N VAL A 8 4.35 -5.45 3.68
CA VAL A 8 3.75 -4.36 2.91
C VAL A 8 2.23 -4.50 2.87
N VAL A 9 1.72 -5.69 2.52
CA VAL A 9 0.28 -5.95 2.44
C VAL A 9 -0.41 -5.70 3.78
N LYS A 10 0.16 -6.20 4.88
CA LYS A 10 -0.37 -5.96 6.23
C LYS A 10 -0.40 -4.48 6.59
N ALA A 11 0.66 -3.74 6.25
CA ALA A 11 0.73 -2.30 6.50
C ALA A 11 -0.33 -1.53 5.70
N VAL A 12 -0.52 -1.87 4.43
CA VAL A 12 -1.55 -1.27 3.57
C VAL A 12 -2.94 -1.54 4.13
N ILE A 13 -3.25 -2.80 4.43
CA ILE A 13 -4.55 -3.20 4.97
C ILE A 13 -4.82 -2.45 6.29
N TYR A 14 -3.84 -2.40 7.18
CA TYR A 14 -3.97 -1.72 8.45
C TYR A 14 -4.21 -0.21 8.27
N ALA A 15 -3.48 0.45 7.36
CA ALA A 15 -3.65 1.87 7.08
C ALA A 15 -5.05 2.17 6.53
N VAL A 16 -5.55 1.34 5.60
CA VAL A 16 -6.91 1.46 5.03
C VAL A 16 -7.97 1.25 6.12
N GLU A 17 -7.81 0.21 6.94
CA GLU A 17 -8.75 -0.12 8.02
C GLU A 17 -8.78 0.95 9.11
N LYS A 18 -7.64 1.58 9.41
CA LYS A 18 -7.56 2.74 10.32
C LYS A 18 -8.19 3.99 9.76
N ALA A 19 -8.09 4.22 8.45
CA ALA A 19 -8.74 5.35 7.81
C ALA A 19 -10.27 5.19 7.89
N ASN A 20 -10.80 4.02 7.52
CA ASN A 20 -12.20 3.64 7.71
C ASN A 20 -12.37 2.13 7.45
N PRO A 21 -12.92 1.33 8.39
CA PRO A 21 -13.08 -0.11 8.23
C PRO A 21 -13.86 -0.54 6.97
N THR A 22 -14.83 0.26 6.54
CA THR A 22 -15.63 -0.01 5.33
C THR A 22 -14.81 0.14 4.05
N LEU A 23 -13.78 1.00 4.05
CA LEU A 23 -12.91 1.19 2.88
C LEU A 23 -12.10 -0.06 2.56
N LYS A 24 -11.79 -0.90 3.56
CA LYS A 24 -11.01 -2.12 3.36
C LYS A 24 -11.69 -3.06 2.36
N ASN A 25 -12.97 -3.36 2.58
CA ASN A 25 -13.70 -4.27 1.70
C ASN A 25 -13.98 -3.63 0.33
N LEU A 26 -14.28 -2.33 0.32
CA LEU A 26 -14.55 -1.60 -0.92
C LEU A 26 -13.31 -1.53 -1.82
N LEU A 27 -12.15 -1.18 -1.26
CA LEU A 27 -10.91 -1.07 -2.02
C LEU A 27 -10.46 -2.45 -2.51
N GLU A 28 -10.56 -3.50 -1.68
CA GLU A 28 -10.22 -4.86 -2.12
C GLU A 28 -11.10 -5.32 -3.29
N PHE A 29 -12.41 -5.08 -3.21
CA PHE A 29 -13.34 -5.37 -4.29
C PHE A 29 -12.98 -4.60 -5.56
N HIS A 30 -12.70 -3.30 -5.44
CA HIS A 30 -12.29 -2.47 -6.57
C HIS A 30 -10.99 -2.97 -7.23
N LEU A 31 -9.97 -3.29 -6.44
CA LEU A 31 -8.70 -3.81 -6.95
C LEU A 31 -8.92 -5.13 -7.71
N LYS A 32 -9.66 -6.07 -7.11
CA LYS A 32 -9.94 -7.37 -7.71
C LYS A 32 -10.68 -7.24 -9.04
N THR A 33 -11.67 -6.35 -9.09
CA THR A 33 -12.49 -6.14 -10.30
C THR A 33 -11.76 -5.41 -11.41
N THR A 34 -10.87 -4.46 -11.10
CA THR A 34 -10.19 -3.63 -12.11
C THR A 34 -8.82 -4.15 -12.52
N THR A 35 -8.16 -4.95 -11.67
CA THR A 35 -6.78 -5.40 -11.91
C THR A 35 -6.60 -6.92 -11.85
N GLY A 36 -7.60 -7.67 -11.36
CA GLY A 36 -7.48 -9.11 -11.10
C GLY A 36 -6.61 -9.48 -9.90
N ARG A 37 -6.27 -8.49 -9.06
CA ARG A 37 -5.42 -8.60 -7.86
C ARG A 37 -6.06 -7.88 -6.68
N GLY A 38 -5.78 -8.33 -5.47
CA GLY A 38 -6.15 -7.67 -4.22
C GLY A 38 -5.06 -6.72 -3.72
N TYR A 39 -4.87 -6.67 -2.40
CA TYR A 39 -3.89 -5.82 -1.74
C TYR A 39 -2.44 -6.18 -2.05
N GLU A 40 -2.16 -7.41 -2.48
CA GLU A 40 -0.86 -7.86 -2.96
C GLU A 40 -0.33 -6.96 -4.09
N LEU A 41 -1.22 -6.32 -4.85
CA LEU A 41 -0.85 -5.38 -5.91
C LEU A 41 0.01 -4.22 -5.39
N ALA A 42 -0.16 -3.81 -4.13
CA ALA A 42 0.64 -2.75 -3.53
C ALA A 42 2.13 -3.09 -3.46
N TYR A 43 2.48 -4.39 -3.40
CA TYR A 43 3.87 -4.87 -3.44
C TYR A 43 4.30 -5.27 -4.85
N GLU A 44 3.44 -5.98 -5.59
CA GLU A 44 3.74 -6.47 -6.95
C GLU A 44 3.95 -5.32 -7.94
N ASP A 45 3.05 -4.33 -7.93
CA ASP A 45 3.05 -3.16 -8.81
C ASP A 45 2.48 -1.93 -8.06
N PRO A 46 3.28 -1.30 -7.18
CA PRO A 46 2.87 -0.15 -6.36
C PRO A 46 2.31 1.00 -7.20
N LYS A 47 2.81 1.20 -8.42
CA LYS A 47 2.32 2.24 -9.32
C LYS A 47 0.89 1.95 -9.75
N LYS A 48 0.62 0.73 -10.22
CA LYS A 48 -0.73 0.31 -10.62
C LYS A 48 -1.71 0.28 -9.45
N PHE A 49 -1.26 -0.07 -8.26
CA PHE A 49 -2.06 0.04 -7.04
C PHE A 49 -2.51 1.50 -6.81
N LYS A 50 -1.58 2.46 -6.84
CA LYS A 50 -1.93 3.89 -6.69
C LYS A 50 -2.89 4.37 -7.76
N GLU A 51 -2.69 3.96 -9.01
CA GLU A 51 -3.60 4.31 -10.10
C GLU A 51 -5.02 3.78 -9.85
N ALA A 52 -5.16 2.54 -9.34
CA ALA A 52 -6.47 1.98 -8.99
C ALA A 52 -7.11 2.73 -7.81
N VAL A 53 -6.35 3.02 -6.76
CA VAL A 53 -6.83 3.81 -5.61
C VAL A 53 -7.29 5.20 -6.07
N SER A 54 -6.51 5.88 -6.90
CA SER A 54 -6.85 7.21 -7.44
C SER A 54 -8.10 7.17 -8.33
N LYS A 55 -8.32 6.10 -9.09
CA LYS A 55 -9.55 5.91 -9.86
C LYS A 55 -10.78 5.73 -8.98
N LEU A 56 -10.64 5.12 -7.81
CA LEU A 56 -11.73 4.89 -6.88
C LEU A 56 -12.08 6.13 -6.04
N PHE A 57 -11.07 6.82 -5.51
CA PHE A 57 -11.26 7.88 -4.50
C PHE A 57 -10.86 9.29 -4.99
N GLY A 58 -10.32 9.40 -6.21
CA GLY A 58 -9.70 10.62 -6.72
C GLY A 58 -8.21 10.73 -6.35
N GLU A 59 -7.45 11.50 -7.13
CA GLU A 59 -5.99 11.64 -6.96
C GLU A 59 -5.59 12.16 -5.58
N TYR A 60 -6.28 13.17 -5.06
CA TYR A 60 -5.99 13.75 -3.75
C TYR A 60 -6.15 12.71 -2.64
N SER A 61 -7.28 11.99 -2.62
CA SER A 61 -7.55 10.94 -1.64
C SER A 61 -6.57 9.77 -1.78
N GLY A 62 -6.18 9.42 -3.01
CA GLY A 62 -5.17 8.41 -3.26
C GLY A 62 -3.81 8.80 -2.67
N ARG A 63 -3.40 10.06 -2.84
CA ARG A 63 -2.17 10.58 -2.23
C ARG A 63 -2.24 10.60 -0.70
N LEU A 64 -3.38 10.96 -0.11
CA LEU A 64 -3.56 10.89 1.34
C LEU A 64 -3.44 9.44 1.87
N LEU A 65 -4.05 8.46 1.18
CA LEU A 65 -3.92 7.06 1.58
C LEU A 65 -2.47 6.58 1.49
N GLU A 66 -1.75 6.94 0.42
CA GLU A 66 -0.33 6.65 0.28
C GLU A 66 0.50 7.22 1.45
N MET A 67 0.26 8.48 1.84
CA MET A 67 0.92 9.10 2.98
C MET A 67 0.60 8.36 4.30
N LEU A 68 -0.64 7.90 4.49
CA LEU A 68 -1.01 7.12 5.67
C LEU A 68 -0.28 5.76 5.72
N ILE A 69 -0.15 5.08 4.59
CA ILE A 69 0.59 3.82 4.48
C ILE A 69 2.06 4.05 4.86
N ILE A 70 2.70 5.07 4.30
CA ILE A 70 4.09 5.42 4.59
C ILE A 70 4.26 5.80 6.06
N SER A 71 3.38 6.64 6.62
CA SER A 71 3.42 7.05 8.03
C SER A 71 3.32 5.85 8.96
N TYR A 72 2.40 4.92 8.67
CA TYR A 72 2.26 3.70 9.44
C TYR A 72 3.54 2.86 9.42
N PHE A 73 4.17 2.74 8.25
CA PHE A 73 5.43 2.00 8.12
C PHE A 73 6.57 2.67 8.89
N LYS A 74 6.65 4.01 8.87
CA LYS A 74 7.61 4.80 9.67
C LYS A 74 7.45 4.50 11.16
N GLU A 75 6.22 4.54 11.66
CA GLU A 75 5.93 4.39 13.08
C GLU A 75 6.08 2.95 13.61
N LYS A 76 5.71 1.94 12.81
CA LYS A 76 5.64 0.54 13.28
C LYS A 76 6.80 -0.33 12.90
N VAL A 77 7.38 -0.10 11.72
CA VAL A 77 8.46 -0.95 11.19
C VAL A 77 9.82 -0.26 11.36
N GLY A 78 9.84 1.06 11.50
CA GLY A 78 11.05 1.85 11.69
C GLY A 78 11.77 2.08 10.36
N LEU A 79 11.28 3.03 9.57
CA LEU A 79 11.95 3.47 8.36
C LEU A 79 13.20 4.29 8.70
N LYS A 80 14.37 3.83 8.24
CA LYS A 80 15.65 4.56 8.38
C LYS A 80 16.00 5.43 7.17
N GLU A 81 15.22 5.33 6.10
CA GLU A 81 15.43 6.08 4.86
C GLU A 81 14.25 7.02 4.57
N ASN A 82 14.52 8.07 3.79
CA ASN A 82 13.46 8.95 3.28
C ASN A 82 12.67 8.22 2.19
N VAL A 83 11.46 7.81 2.57
CA VAL A 83 10.44 7.24 1.69
C VAL A 83 9.40 8.31 1.39
N GLU A 84 9.20 8.64 0.11
CA GLU A 84 8.30 9.72 -0.34
C GLU A 84 7.05 9.21 -1.08
N ASN A 85 7.09 7.98 -1.57
CA ASN A 85 6.00 7.32 -2.28
C ASN A 85 5.99 5.80 -2.01
N LEU A 86 4.95 5.11 -2.47
CA LEU A 86 4.77 3.68 -2.26
C LEU A 86 5.82 2.83 -2.97
N GLU A 87 6.30 3.26 -4.14
CA GLU A 87 7.37 2.59 -4.88
C GLU A 87 8.67 2.61 -4.09
N ASP A 88 9.03 3.75 -3.49
CA ASP A 88 10.20 3.88 -2.61
C ASP A 88 10.06 2.95 -1.40
N LEU A 89 8.84 2.87 -0.83
CA LEU A 89 8.56 2.01 0.31
C LEU A 89 8.79 0.54 -0.04
N VAL A 90 8.21 0.08 -1.15
CA VAL A 90 8.35 -1.30 -1.63
C VAL A 90 9.81 -1.60 -1.95
N GLY A 91 10.51 -0.66 -2.61
CA GLY A 91 11.94 -0.78 -2.90
C GLY A 91 12.80 -0.89 -1.64
N TYR A 92 12.49 -0.11 -0.60
CA TYR A 92 13.15 -0.21 0.70
C TYR A 92 12.92 -1.58 1.37
N VAL A 93 11.68 -2.06 1.38
CA VAL A 93 11.35 -3.36 1.98
C VAL A 93 12.04 -4.50 1.22
N LYS A 94 12.01 -4.49 -0.10
CA LYS A 94 12.73 -5.45 -0.95
C LYS A 94 14.21 -5.53 -0.60
N ARG A 95 14.88 -4.38 -0.44
CA ARG A 95 16.29 -4.32 -0.01
C ARG A 95 16.54 -4.95 1.36
N ILE A 96 15.67 -4.73 2.34
CA ILE A 96 15.84 -5.31 3.70
C ILE A 96 15.73 -6.83 3.65
N TYR A 97 14.79 -7.35 2.88
CA TYR A 97 14.48 -8.78 2.83
C TYR A 97 15.30 -9.54 1.78
N GLY A 98 16.08 -8.84 0.95
CA GLY A 98 16.94 -9.45 -0.07
C GLY A 98 16.18 -9.91 -1.32
N GLU A 99 15.09 -9.21 -1.66
CA GLU A 99 14.21 -9.46 -2.82
C GLU A 99 14.36 -8.41 -3.93
#